data_AF-A0A650G2V9-F1
#
_entry.id   AF-A0A650G2V9-F1
#
_cell.length_a   1.000
_cell.length_b   1.000
_cell.length_c   1.000
_cell.angle_alpha   90.00
_cell.angle_beta   90.00
_cell.angle_gamma   90.00
#
_symmetry.space_group_name_H-M   'P 1'
#
loop_
_entity.id
_entity.type
_entity.pdbx_description
1 polymer ?
#
loop_
_entity_poly.entity_id
_entity_poly.type
_entity_poly.pdbx_seq_one_letter_code
_entity_poly.pdbx_strand_id
1 'polypeptide(L)'
;MRFSKTDNIYKIIRITGSQDNILGISFGEDDVEVIEWNFNNSDRSRIRTSKEEVLEQVLFGLESVNKSLGTNYKLSQIYFSPFDISTNRIYSGLIAVLIRHYHSGNEFKEV
;
A
#
# COMPACT_ATOMS: atom_id res chain seq x y z
N MET A 1 4.95 -0.10 12.55
CA MET A 1 4.15 -0.56 11.39
C MET A 1 3.61 -1.94 11.72
N ARG A 2 2.48 -2.34 11.12
CA ARG A 2 1.93 -3.70 11.23
C ARG A 2 1.82 -4.31 9.85
N PHE A 3 2.19 -5.58 9.73
CA PHE A 3 2.09 -6.37 8.50
C PHE A 3 1.06 -7.46 8.68
N SER A 4 0.16 -7.59 7.72
CA SER A 4 -0.87 -8.62 7.75
C SER A 4 -1.18 -9.12 6.35
N LYS A 5 -1.76 -10.30 6.27
CA LYS A 5 -2.24 -10.92 5.04
C LYS A 5 -3.68 -11.38 5.25
N THR A 6 -4.49 -11.23 4.22
CA THR A 6 -5.82 -11.85 4.13
C THR A 6 -5.94 -12.35 2.70
N ASP A 7 -6.16 -13.64 2.53
CA ASP A 7 -6.11 -14.32 1.22
C ASP A 7 -4.81 -14.00 0.48
N ASN A 8 -4.87 -13.36 -0.70
CA ASN A 8 -3.71 -12.96 -1.49
C ASN A 8 -3.30 -11.49 -1.31
N ILE A 9 -3.91 -10.78 -0.35
CA ILE A 9 -3.70 -9.35 -0.15
C ILE A 9 -2.69 -9.14 0.98
N TYR A 10 -1.50 -8.66 0.63
CA TYR A 10 -0.45 -8.29 1.59
C TYR A 10 -0.65 -6.84 2.02
N LYS A 11 -0.62 -6.58 3.32
CA LYS A 11 -1.02 -5.29 3.89
C LYS A 11 0.07 -4.75 4.81
N ILE A 12 0.26 -3.44 4.77
CA ILE A 12 1.03 -2.67 5.73
C ILE A 12 0.16 -1.55 6.32
N ILE A 13 0.20 -1.39 7.64
CA ILE A 13 -0.43 -0.28 8.34
C ILE A 13 0.66 0.50 9.07
N ARG A 14 0.77 1.79 8.76
CA ARG A 14 1.59 2.75 9.51
C ARG A 14 0.70 3.42 10.53
N ILE A 15 0.88 3.05 11.80
CA ILE A 15 0.15 3.63 12.93
C ILE A 15 0.94 4.84 13.44
N THR A 16 0.35 6.03 13.37
CA THR A 16 0.98 7.27 13.89
C THR A 16 0.19 7.94 15.02
N GLY A 17 -0.98 7.40 15.37
CA GLY A 17 -1.81 7.89 16.47
C GLY A 17 -2.76 9.04 16.08
N SER A 18 -2.34 9.95 15.19
CA SER A 18 -3.24 10.99 14.64
C SER A 18 -3.94 10.54 13.37
N GLN A 19 -3.23 9.84 12.49
CA GLN A 19 -3.73 9.29 11.23
C GLN A 19 -2.93 8.04 10.87
N ASP A 20 -3.63 6.94 10.68
CA ASP A 20 -3.01 5.72 10.19
C ASP A 20 -3.00 5.76 8.66
N ASN A 21 -2.02 5.11 8.04
CA ASN A 21 -2.03 4.85 6.59
C ASN A 21 -2.08 3.35 6.37
N ILE A 22 -2.94 2.90 5.48
CA ILE A 22 -3.05 1.51 5.06
C ILE A 22 -2.76 1.36 3.58
N LEU A 23 -1.90 0.41 3.25
CA LEU A 23 -1.67 -0.04 1.89
C LEU A 23 -1.82 -1.55 1.83
N GLY A 24 -2.69 -2.03 0.93
CA GLY A 24 -2.79 -3.43 0.55
C GLY A 24 -2.34 -3.60 -0.90
N ILE A 25 -1.72 -4.74 -1.21
CA ILE A 25 -1.38 -5.11 -2.59
C ILE A 25 -1.69 -6.58 -2.87
N SER A 26 -1.95 -6.85 -4.14
CA SER A 26 -1.91 -8.19 -4.73
C SER A 26 -0.87 -8.21 -5.84
N PHE A 27 -0.08 -9.28 -5.94
CA PHE A 27 0.84 -9.47 -7.06
C PHE A 27 0.09 -9.96 -8.30
N GLY A 28 0.55 -9.56 -9.49
CA GLY A 28 0.01 -10.03 -10.76
C GLY A 28 0.67 -9.36 -11.97
N GLU A 29 0.38 -9.86 -13.17
CA GLU A 29 1.00 -9.36 -14.42
C GLU A 29 0.09 -8.46 -15.25
N ASP A 30 -1.19 -8.36 -14.88
CA ASP A 30 -2.21 -7.58 -15.57
C ASP A 30 -2.14 -6.08 -15.22
N ASP A 31 -3.04 -5.30 -15.83
CA ASP A 31 -3.22 -3.88 -15.49
C ASP A 31 -3.58 -3.69 -14.01
N VAL A 32 -2.99 -2.66 -13.39
CA VAL A 32 -3.15 -2.39 -11.96
C VAL A 32 -4.53 -1.77 -11.69
N GLU A 33 -5.36 -2.44 -10.90
CA GLU A 33 -6.60 -1.89 -10.37
C GLU A 33 -6.37 -1.19 -9.01
N VAL A 34 -6.88 0.04 -8.86
CA VAL A 34 -6.80 0.80 -7.60
C VAL A 34 -8.17 0.83 -6.91
N ILE A 35 -8.23 0.26 -5.71
CA ILE A 35 -9.45 0.00 -4.95
C ILE A 35 -9.43 0.80 -3.65
N GLU A 36 -10.51 1.53 -3.39
CA GLU A 36 -10.71 2.27 -2.15
C GLU A 36 -11.30 1.38 -1.06
N TRP A 37 -10.61 1.28 0.08
CA TRP A 37 -11.17 0.75 1.33
C TRP A 37 -11.84 1.87 2.13
N ASN A 38 -13.14 1.99 1.91
CA ASN A 38 -14.01 2.86 2.68
C ASN A 38 -14.37 2.20 4.02
N PHE A 39 -13.94 2.80 5.12
CA PHE A 39 -14.36 2.40 6.46
C PHE A 39 -15.56 3.25 6.88
N ASN A 40 -16.64 2.63 7.36
CA ASN A 40 -17.94 3.28 7.59
C ASN A 40 -17.95 4.47 8.58
N ASN A 41 -16.84 4.75 9.27
CA ASN A 41 -16.73 5.78 10.31
C ASN A 41 -15.82 6.98 9.95
N SER A 42 -15.51 7.17 8.67
CA SER A 42 -14.65 8.27 8.24
C SER A 42 -15.44 9.57 8.00
N ASP A 43 -15.00 10.64 8.65
CA ASP A 43 -15.50 12.00 8.45
C ASP A 43 -15.35 12.43 6.97
N ARG A 44 -16.48 12.55 6.28
CA ARG A 44 -16.56 12.87 4.85
C ARG A 44 -16.14 14.30 4.52
N SER A 45 -15.90 15.14 5.53
CA SER A 45 -15.45 16.53 5.35
C SER A 45 -13.95 16.66 5.06
N ARG A 46 -13.18 15.57 5.19
CA ARG A 46 -11.73 15.58 4.96
C ARG A 46 -11.39 15.49 3.46
N ILE A 47 -10.27 16.12 3.09
CA ILE A 47 -9.65 15.95 1.76
C ILE A 47 -9.39 14.46 1.55
N ARG A 48 -9.82 13.94 0.40
CA ARG A 48 -9.66 12.54 0.03
C ARG A 48 -8.44 12.36 -0.84
N THR A 49 -7.61 11.39 -0.49
CA THR A 49 -6.54 10.92 -1.37
C THR A 49 -7.16 10.30 -2.63
N SER A 50 -6.66 10.65 -3.81
CA SER A 50 -7.18 10.12 -5.08
C SER A 50 -6.48 8.81 -5.48
N LYS A 51 -7.16 8.02 -6.32
CA LYS A 51 -6.60 6.77 -6.86
C LYS A 51 -5.35 7.01 -7.69
N GLU A 52 -5.36 8.09 -8.49
CA GLU A 52 -4.26 8.47 -9.38
C GLU A 52 -3.01 8.82 -8.58
N GLU A 53 -3.17 9.58 -7.49
CA GLU A 53 -2.05 9.94 -6.61
C GLU A 53 -1.45 8.69 -5.94
N VAL A 54 -2.29 7.77 -5.47
CA VAL A 54 -1.83 6.52 -4.87
C VAL A 54 -1.09 5.66 -5.90
N LEU A 55 -1.65 5.53 -7.11
CA LEU A 55 -1.04 4.75 -8.18
C LEU A 55 0.35 5.29 -8.52
N GLU A 56 0.48 6.59 -8.75
CA GLU A 56 1.76 7.23 -9.06
C GLU A 56 2.79 6.97 -7.96
N GLN A 57 2.40 7.19 -6.69
CA GLN A 57 3.28 6.98 -5.56
C GLN A 57 3.70 5.51 -5.41
N VAL A 58 2.77 4.57 -5.53
CA VAL A 58 3.04 3.13 -5.39
C VAL A 58 3.94 2.65 -6.52
N LEU A 59 3.67 3.01 -7.78
CA LEU A 59 4.51 2.60 -8.91
C LEU A 59 5.93 3.15 -8.78
N PHE A 60 6.07 4.41 -8.37
CA PHE A 60 7.38 5.02 -8.13
C PHE A 60 8.16 4.28 -7.02
N GLY A 61 7.50 3.95 -5.90
CA GLY A 61 8.12 3.20 -4.82
C GLY A 61 8.47 1.76 -5.20
N LEU A 62 7.61 1.12 -5.99
CA LEU A 62 7.79 -0.25 -6.49
C LEU A 62 8.99 -0.35 -7.44
N GLU A 63 9.11 0.57 -8.40
CA GLU A 63 10.26 0.64 -9.30
C GLU A 63 11.57 0.79 -8.51
N SER A 64 11.58 1.71 -7.55
CA SER A 64 12.74 1.97 -6.70
C SER A 64 13.17 0.73 -5.91
N VAL A 65 12.23 0.04 -5.26
CA VAL A 65 12.54 -1.16 -4.46
C VAL A 65 12.91 -2.36 -5.34
N ASN A 66 12.27 -2.53 -6.49
CA ASN A 66 12.64 -3.56 -7.46
C ASN A 66 14.08 -3.39 -7.94
N LYS A 67 14.46 -2.18 -8.32
CA LYS A 67 15.84 -1.85 -8.69
C LYS A 67 16.83 -2.13 -7.55
N SER A 68 16.46 -1.77 -6.32
CA SER A 68 17.30 -2.01 -5.14
C SER A 68 17.50 -3.49 -4.80
N LEU A 69 16.51 -4.33 -5.08
CA LEU A 69 16.54 -5.77 -4.74
C LEU A 69 16.95 -6.65 -5.92
N GLY A 70 17.07 -6.09 -7.14
CA GLY A 70 17.30 -6.88 -8.35
C GLY A 70 16.10 -7.75 -8.74
N THR A 71 14.89 -7.29 -8.42
CA THR A 71 13.63 -8.02 -8.65
C THR A 71 12.77 -7.32 -9.70
N ASN A 72 11.67 -7.98 -10.09
CA ASN A 72 10.68 -7.44 -11.03
C ASN A 72 9.25 -7.73 -10.53
N TYR A 73 8.95 -7.35 -9.29
CA TYR A 73 7.61 -7.51 -8.75
C TYR A 73 6.62 -6.62 -9.52
N LYS A 74 5.49 -7.21 -9.88
CA LYS A 74 4.35 -6.54 -10.53
C LYS A 74 3.11 -6.70 -9.67
N LEU A 75 2.23 -5.71 -9.70
CA LEU A 75 1.01 -5.68 -8.91
C LEU A 75 -0.19 -5.81 -9.83
N SER A 76 -1.23 -6.49 -9.39
CA SER A 76 -2.55 -6.50 -10.03
C SER A 76 -3.53 -5.56 -9.33
N GLN A 77 -3.39 -5.41 -8.01
CA GLN A 77 -4.32 -4.62 -7.21
C GLN A 77 -3.59 -3.80 -6.16
N ILE A 78 -4.08 -2.58 -5.95
CA ILE A 78 -3.66 -1.65 -4.90
C ILE A 78 -4.89 -1.27 -4.09
N TYR A 79 -4.82 -1.45 -2.78
CA TYR A 79 -5.86 -1.07 -1.83
C TYR A 79 -5.35 0.06 -0.93
N PHE A 80 -6.16 1.08 -0.72
CA PHE A 80 -5.82 2.19 0.16
C PHE A 80 -7.08 2.76 0.83
N SER A 81 -6.93 3.49 1.94
CA SER A 81 -8.07 4.26 2.45
C SER A 81 -8.06 5.67 1.85
N PRO A 82 -9.18 6.15 1.29
CA PRO A 82 -9.23 7.51 0.75
C PRO A 82 -9.16 8.60 1.84
N PHE A 83 -9.27 8.22 3.11
CA PHE A 83 -9.19 9.13 4.26
C PHE A 83 -7.80 9.20 4.88
N ASP A 84 -6.87 8.42 4.35
CA ASP A 84 -5.45 8.54 4.67
C ASP A 84 -4.90 9.83 4.07
N ILE A 85 -3.93 10.44 4.75
CA ILE A 85 -3.18 11.56 4.16
C ILE A 85 -2.10 11.00 3.22
N SER A 86 -2.16 11.37 1.95
CA SER A 86 -1.18 11.02 0.90
C SER A 86 0.06 11.93 0.85
N THR A 87 0.11 12.98 1.66
CA THR A 87 1.21 13.95 1.63
C THR A 87 2.57 13.28 1.81
N ASN A 88 3.62 13.91 1.25
CA ASN A 88 5.02 13.48 1.39
C ASN A 88 5.32 12.07 0.83
N ARG A 89 4.64 11.67 -0.25
CA ARG A 89 4.92 10.40 -0.97
C ARG A 89 4.85 9.17 -0.05
N ILE A 90 3.91 9.19 0.90
CA ILE A 90 3.85 8.17 1.94
C ILE A 90 3.67 6.77 1.36
N TYR A 91 2.86 6.62 0.30
CA TYR A 91 2.60 5.33 -0.33
C TYR A 91 3.83 4.77 -1.04
N SER A 92 4.72 5.63 -1.56
CA SER A 92 6.02 5.21 -2.10
C SER A 92 6.90 4.56 -1.03
N GLY A 93 6.89 5.09 0.19
CA GLY A 93 7.61 4.50 1.32
C GLY A 93 6.96 3.20 1.79
N LEU A 94 5.63 3.16 1.88
CA LEU A 94 4.90 1.99 2.35
C LEU A 94 5.11 0.78 1.42
N ILE A 95 5.02 0.96 0.10
CA ILE A 95 5.27 -0.14 -0.83
C ILE A 95 6.70 -0.66 -0.73
N ALA A 96 7.70 0.23 -0.62
CA ALA A 96 9.09 -0.18 -0.49
C ALA A 96 9.33 -1.00 0.78
N VAL A 97 8.74 -0.60 1.90
CA VAL A 97 8.82 -1.36 3.16
C VAL A 97 8.08 -2.70 3.06
N LEU A 98 6.89 -2.70 2.47
CA LEU A 98 6.08 -3.91 2.30
C LEU A 98 6.76 -4.95 1.41
N ILE A 99 7.31 -4.54 0.26
CA ILE A 99 8.06 -5.42 -0.64
C ILE A 99 9.32 -5.96 0.04
N ARG A 100 10.07 -5.13 0.78
CA ARG A 100 11.26 -5.62 1.53
C ARG A 100 10.88 -6.65 2.58
N HIS A 101 9.78 -6.45 3.29
CA HIS A 101 9.26 -7.40 4.28
C HIS A 101 8.90 -8.73 3.61
N TYR A 102 8.14 -8.68 2.51
CA TYR A 102 7.81 -9.85 1.71
C TYR A 102 9.04 -10.58 1.17
N HIS A 103 9.96 -9.85 0.54
CA HIS A 103 11.17 -10.40 -0.09
C HIS A 103 12.11 -11.07 0.91
N SER A 104 12.18 -10.56 2.15
CA SER A 104 12.99 -11.15 3.22
C SER A 104 12.40 -12.44 3.79
N GLY A 105 11.21 -12.87 3.33
CA GLY A 105 10.49 -14.02 3.87
C GLY A 105 9.93 -13.78 5.27
N ASN A 106 9.76 -12.53 5.69
CA ASN A 106 9.21 -12.21 6.99
C ASN A 106 7.72 -12.57 7.07
N GLU A 107 7.28 -12.97 8.26
CA GLU A 107 5.89 -13.39 8.48
C GLU A 107 4.91 -12.22 8.37
N PHE A 108 3.73 -12.52 7.85
CA PHE A 108 2.55 -11.67 7.89
C PHE A 108 1.55 -12.28 8.85
N LYS A 109 0.92 -11.44 9.69
CA LYS A 109 -0.19 -11.91 10.50
C LYS A 109 -1.39 -12.21 9.60
N GLU A 110 -1.87 -13.45 9.61
CA GLU A 110 -3.13 -13.81 8.95
C GLU A 110 -4.32 -13.19 9.70
N VAL A 111 -5.24 -12.55 8.97
CA VAL A 111 -6.40 -11.81 9.51
C VAL A 111 -7.66 -12.10 8.70
#